data_AF-A0A8J9YI10-F1
#
_entry.id   AF-A0A8J9YI10-F1
#
_cell.length_a   1.000
_cell.length_b   1.000
_cell.length_c   1.000
_cell.angle_alpha   90.00
_cell.angle_beta   90.00
_cell.angle_gamma   90.00
#
_symmetry.space_group_name_H-M   'P 1'
#
loop_
_entity.id
_entity.type
_entity.pdbx_description
1 polymer ?
#
loop_
_entity_poly.entity_id
_entity_poly.type
_entity_poly.pdbx_seq_one_letter_code
_entity_poly.pdbx_strand_id
1 'polypeptide(L)'
;MAKVADVNGRLHPARLLLDNGSTSNFITQELCRKLGLVKQSSNSTISGINGQVSSTSESCHLTIQSSCGDYQVHDFIKSQSCASRAGL
;
A
#
# COMPACT_ATOMS: atom_id res chain seq x y z
N MET A 1 4.38 11.80 11.57
CA MET A 1 3.32 11.79 10.54
C MET A 1 4.01 11.63 9.19
N ALA A 2 3.45 10.94 8.21
CA ALA A 2 4.11 10.75 6.92
C ALA A 2 3.25 11.34 5.79
N LYS A 3 3.90 11.68 4.70
CA LYS A 3 3.26 12.12 3.46
C LYS A 3 3.52 11.09 2.38
N VAL A 4 2.62 10.97 1.42
CA VAL A 4 2.78 10.13 0.25
C VAL A 4 2.66 10.97 -1.01
N ALA A 5 3.48 10.68 -2.01
CA ALA A 5 3.41 11.37 -3.28
C ALA A 5 2.28 10.81 -4.16
N ASP A 6 1.53 11.70 -4.82
CA ASP A 6 0.68 11.33 -5.94
C ASP A 6 1.48 11.22 -7.26
N VAL A 7 0.81 10.86 -8.35
CA VAL A 7 1.42 10.71 -9.68
C VAL A 7 2.07 12.00 -10.22
N ASN A 8 1.69 13.17 -9.71
CA ASN A 8 2.27 14.46 -10.08
C ASN A 8 3.37 14.91 -9.10
N GLY A 9 3.76 14.06 -8.14
CA GLY A 9 4.75 14.36 -7.11
C GLY A 9 4.23 15.23 -5.96
N ARG A 10 2.93 15.55 -5.91
CA ARG A 10 2.36 16.33 -4.80
C ARG A 10 2.20 15.45 -3.56
N LEU A 11 2.63 15.98 -2.42
CA LEU A 11 2.62 15.26 -1.15
C LEU A 11 1.27 15.41 -0.43
N HIS A 12 0.72 14.27 -0.02
CA HIS A 12 -0.54 14.16 0.73
C HIS A 12 -0.30 13.54 2.09
N PRO A 13 -0.82 14.11 3.20
CA PRO A 13 -0.75 13.46 4.50
C PRO A 13 -1.43 12.08 4.48
N ALA A 14 -0.77 11.09 5.06
CA ALA A 14 -1.31 9.74 5.15
C ALA A 14 -1.11 9.15 6.55
N ARG A 15 -2.01 8.23 6.91
CA ARG A 15 -1.87 7.38 8.10
C ARG A 15 -1.17 6.11 7.66
N LEU A 16 -0.07 5.78 8.34
CA LEU A 16 0.68 4.55 8.12
C LEU A 16 0.54 3.68 9.35
N LEU A 17 0.35 2.38 9.13
CA LEU A 17 0.51 1.36 10.15
C LEU A 17 1.88 0.72 9.92
N LEU A 18 2.82 0.95 10.83
CA LEU A 18 4.15 0.36 10.74
C LEU A 18 4.11 -1.01 11.39
N ASP A 19 4.14 -2.04 10.56
CA ASP A 19 4.11 -3.43 10.99
C ASP A 19 5.40 -4.13 10.57
N ASN A 20 6.36 -4.21 11.49
CA ASN A 20 7.63 -4.92 11.27
C ASN A 20 7.46 -6.45 11.26
N GLY A 21 6.28 -6.97 11.61
CA GLY A 21 5.94 -8.38 11.51
C GLY A 21 5.46 -8.78 10.12
N SER A 22 5.19 -7.82 9.24
CA SER A 22 4.73 -8.10 7.88
C SER A 22 5.89 -8.43 6.93
N THR A 23 5.66 -9.38 6.03
CA THR A 23 6.56 -9.70 4.92
C THR A 23 6.29 -8.86 3.67
N SER A 24 5.25 -8.03 3.68
CA SER A 24 4.89 -7.15 2.56
C SER A 24 4.14 -5.90 3.03
N ASN A 25 4.37 -4.78 2.36
CA ASN A 25 3.61 -3.56 2.61
C ASN A 25 2.37 -3.51 1.73
N PHE A 26 1.30 -2.94 2.25
CA PHE A 26 0.02 -2.83 1.56
C PHE A 26 -0.51 -1.40 1.53
N ILE A 27 -1.12 -1.06 0.41
CA ILE A 27 -1.89 0.17 0.21
C ILE A 27 -3.31 -0.21 -0.21
N THR A 28 -4.30 0.55 0.29
CA THR A 28 -5.67 0.32 -0.14
C THR A 28 -5.85 0.74 -1.60
N GLN A 29 -6.62 -0.02 -2.36
CA GLN A 29 -6.98 0.35 -3.74
C GLN A 29 -7.60 1.75 -3.83
N GLU A 30 -8.38 2.15 -2.83
CA GLU A 30 -8.96 3.49 -2.76
C GLU A 30 -7.88 4.57 -2.71
N LEU A 31 -6.83 4.40 -1.89
CA LEU A 31 -5.74 5.37 -1.80
C LEU A 31 -4.91 5.39 -3.08
N CYS A 32 -4.62 4.22 -3.69
CA CYS A 32 -3.97 4.17 -5.00
C CYS A 32 -4.72 4.99 -6.05
N ARG A 33 -6.06 4.84 -6.11
CA ARG A 33 -6.92 5.58 -7.03
C ARG A 33 -6.89 7.09 -6.75
N LYS A 34 -6.96 7.50 -5.48
CA LYS A 34 -6.90 8.92 -5.08
C LYS A 34 -5.57 9.58 -5.47
N LEU A 35 -4.47 8.84 -5.37
CA LEU A 35 -3.13 9.30 -5.71
C LEU A 35 -2.82 9.18 -7.22
N GLY A 36 -3.70 8.56 -8.00
CA GLY A 36 -3.49 8.34 -9.43
C GLY A 36 -2.33 7.41 -9.77
N LEU A 37 -1.94 6.52 -8.84
CA LEU A 37 -0.77 5.66 -9.02
C LEU A 37 -0.97 4.67 -10.16
N VAL A 38 0.07 4.51 -10.98
CA VAL A 38 0.11 3.48 -12.02
C VAL A 38 0.29 2.11 -11.34
N LYS A 39 -0.67 1.22 -11.57
CA LYS A 39 -0.66 -0.15 -11.07
C LYS A 39 -0.02 -1.07 -12.10
N GLN A 40 0.77 -2.01 -11.62
CA GLN A 40 1.37 -3.08 -12.41
C GLN A 40 0.76 -4.41 -11.99
N SER A 41 0.50 -5.28 -12.97
CA SER A 41 0.05 -6.64 -12.69
C SER A 41 1.13 -7.39 -11.93
N SER A 42 0.78 -7.93 -10.76
CA SER A 42 1.66 -8.69 -9.90
C SER A 42 0.84 -9.64 -9.04
N ASN A 43 0.97 -10.95 -9.28
CA ASN A 43 0.27 -11.92 -8.45
C ASN A 43 1.13 -12.26 -7.22
N SER A 44 0.55 -12.13 -6.04
CA SER A 44 1.20 -12.45 -4.78
C SER A 44 0.16 -13.00 -3.82
N THR A 45 0.53 -14.07 -3.12
CA THR A 45 -0.32 -14.71 -2.12
C THR A 45 0.38 -14.65 -0.78
N ILE A 46 -0.29 -14.09 0.22
CA ILE A 46 0.20 -13.98 1.58
C ILE A 46 -0.64 -14.92 2.44
N SER A 47 0.03 -15.92 3.01
CA SER A 47 -0.57 -16.87 3.94
C SER A 47 -0.40 -16.38 5.37
N GLY A 48 -1.51 -16.08 6.02
CA GLY A 48 -1.60 -15.75 7.45
C GLY A 48 -1.84 -16.97 8.33
N ILE A 49 -2.14 -16.69 9.59
CA ILE A 49 -2.40 -17.71 10.61
C ILE A 49 -3.77 -18.37 10.36
N ASN A 50 -3.94 -19.62 10.78
CA ASN A 50 -5.18 -20.41 10.62
C ASN A 50 -5.66 -20.54 9.17
N GLY A 51 -4.73 -20.53 8.21
CA GLY A 51 -5.05 -20.66 6.79
C GLY A 51 -5.72 -19.44 6.19
N GLN A 52 -5.71 -18.29 6.87
CA GLN A 52 -6.15 -17.04 6.26
C GLN A 52 -5.23 -16.72 5.08
N VAL A 53 -5.79 -16.39 3.92
CA VAL A 53 -5.02 -16.04 2.73
C VAL A 53 -5.47 -14.68 2.22
N SER A 54 -4.49 -13.83 1.90
CA SER A 54 -4.71 -12.58 1.18
C SER A 54 -4.00 -12.65 -0.16
N SER A 55 -4.74 -12.52 -1.26
CA SER A 55 -4.19 -12.46 -2.61
C SER A 55 -4.22 -11.02 -3.12
N THR A 56 -3.14 -10.62 -3.77
CA THR A 56 -3.08 -9.35 -4.53
C THR A 56 -2.65 -9.65 -5.95
N SER A 57 -3.27 -8.97 -6.91
CA SER A 57 -2.94 -9.05 -8.34
C SER A 57 -2.30 -7.77 -8.86
N GLU A 58 -2.14 -6.76 -7.99
CA GLU A 58 -1.64 -5.44 -8.37
C GLU A 58 -0.63 -4.92 -7.34
N SER A 59 0.37 -4.18 -7.83
CA SER A 59 1.33 -3.43 -7.03
C SER A 59 1.57 -2.06 -7.67
N CYS A 60 2.10 -1.11 -6.91
CA CYS A 60 2.49 0.20 -7.43
C CYS A 60 3.74 0.71 -6.72
N HIS A 61 4.46 1.61 -7.38
CA HIS A 61 5.50 2.39 -6.71
C HIS A 61 4.86 3.49 -5.88
N LEU A 62 5.27 3.58 -4.60
CA LEU A 62 4.85 4.61 -3.68
C LEU A 62 6.09 5.30 -3.12
N THR A 63 6.04 6.63 -3.06
CA THR A 63 7.03 7.41 -2.33
C THR A 63 6.41 7.87 -1.01
N ILE A 64 7.04 7.49 0.09
CA ILE A 64 6.68 7.90 1.45
C ILE A 64 7.74 8.89 1.91
N GLN A 65 7.32 10.08 2.34
CA GLN A 65 8.19 11.13 2.85
C GLN A 65 7.92 11.40 4.32
N SER A 66 9.00 11.59 5.09
CA SER A 66 8.94 12.09 6.46
C SER A 66 8.25 13.46 6.53
N SER A 67 7.48 13.72 7.60
CA SER A 67 7.00 15.09 7.84
C SER A 67 8.08 16.02 8.39
N CYS A 68 9.20 15.47 8.87
CA CYS A 68 10.33 16.21 9.41
C CYS A 68 11.57 15.93 8.55
N GLY A 69 12.04 16.94 7.83
CA GLY A 69 13.16 16.82 6.89
C GLY A 69 12.75 16.28 5.51
N ASP A 70 13.75 15.79 4.78
CA ASP A 70 13.70 15.37 3.38
C ASP A 70 13.87 13.85 3.20
N TYR A 71 13.92 13.09 4.28
CA TYR A 71 13.98 11.62 4.23
C TYR A 71 12.78 11.04 3.49
N GLN A 72 13.08 10.17 2.51
CA GLN A 72 12.10 9.50 1.67
C GLN A 72 12.43 8.03 1.50
N VAL A 73 11.37 7.23 1.37
CA VAL A 73 11.44 5.81 1.02
C VAL A 73 10.61 5.61 -0.24
N HIS A 74 11.20 4.94 -1.22
CA HIS A 74 10.52 4.49 -2.43
C HIS A 74 10.31 2.99 -2.31
N ASP A 75 9.04 2.56 -2.30
CA ASP A 75 8.69 1.16 -2.09
C ASP A 75 7.78 0.65 -3.19
N PHE A 76 7.88 -0.65 -3.47
CA PHE A 76 6.98 -1.36 -4.36
C PHE A 76 5.90 -2.05 -3.52
N ILE A 77 4.78 -1.33 -3.34
CA ILE A 77 3.75 -1.67 -2.38
C ILE A 77 2.59 -2.44 -3.05
N LYS A 78 2.05 -3.45 -2.36
CA LYS A 78 0.95 -4.27 -2.87
C LYS A 78 -0.37 -3.50 -2.76
N SER A 79 -1.14 -3.44 -3.84
CA SER A 79 -2.47 -2.83 -3.82
C SER A 79 -3.50 -3.90 -3.44
N GLN A 80 -4.19 -3.68 -2.33
CA GLN A 80 -5.22 -4.60 -1.84
C GLN A 80 -6.59 -3.92 -1.77
N SER A 81 -7.63 -4.62 -2.21
CA SER A 81 -9.01 -4.25 -1.89
C SER A 81 -9.26 -4.52 -0.41
N CYS A 82 -9.99 -3.64 0.27
CA CYS A 82 -10.57 -4.01 1.55
C CYS A 82 -11.46 -5.23 1.31
N ALA A 83 -11.26 -6.32 2.05
CA ALA A 83 -12.10 -7.50 1.93
C ALA A 83 -13.55 -7.10 2.25
N SER A 84 -14.44 -7.11 1.25
CA SER A 84 -15.86 -7.29 1.55
C SER A 84 -15.95 -8.64 2.24
N ARG A 85 -16.51 -8.68 3.47
CA ARG A 85 -16.95 -9.91 4.11
C ARG A 85 -17.57 -10.79 3.04
N ALA A 86 -16.94 -11.93 2.73
CA ALA A 86 -17.66 -13.00 2.06
C ALA A 86 -18.88 -13.26 2.95
N GLY A 87 -20.07 -13.02 2.38
CA GLY A 87 -21.34 -13.26 3.03
C GLY A 87 -21.42 -14.70 3.51
N LEU A 88 -22.22 -14.87 4.57
CA LEU A 88 -22.68 -16.14 5.13
C LEU A 88 -23.15 -17.13 4.07
#